data_AF-R6HED3-F1
#
_entry.id   AF-R6HED3-F1
#
_cell.length_a   1.000
_cell.length_b   1.000
_cell.length_c   1.000
_cell.angle_alpha   90.00
_cell.angle_beta   90.00
_cell.angle_gamma   90.00
#
_symmetry.space_group_name_H-M   'P 1'
#
loop_
_entity.id
_entity.type
_entity.pdbx_description
1 polymer ?
#
loop_
_entity_poly.entity_id
_entity_poly.type
_entity_poly.pdbx_seq_one_letter_code
_entity_poly.pdbx_strand_id
1 'polypeptide(L)'
;MAQKLQTLLNSGKHVAVIDASEDYESSQMLLPVLLANNVTINKLVSYSAWNTFGNAAGTAMAQSAIFTGQLKRLPKHLLPALYAQNLNFTVARLLDDYSYQKLLHHRLSTILTLRGQDPANLNDGYKTFAENIIEGFIYNEKRSLLYTNLGLTPFYSDGTDEYYLTGINAETKLPWNRIFEIELKTNCEYGIKKSAG
;
A
#
# COMPACT_ATOMS: atom_id res chain seq x y z
N MET A 1 -10.46 -17.31 0.05
CA MET A 1 -9.10 -16.75 0.27
C MET A 1 -9.07 -15.75 1.42
N ALA A 2 -9.86 -14.68 1.37
CA ALA A 2 -9.95 -13.64 2.41
C ALA A 2 -10.11 -14.19 3.84
N GLN A 3 -11.06 -15.12 4.06
CA GLN A 3 -11.28 -15.72 5.39
C GLN A 3 -10.07 -16.51 5.92
N LYS A 4 -9.35 -17.22 5.04
CA LYS A 4 -8.10 -17.93 5.40
C LYS A 4 -7.01 -16.94 5.79
N LEU A 5 -6.86 -15.85 5.03
CA LEU A 5 -5.91 -14.78 5.34
C LEU A 5 -6.25 -14.11 6.68
N GLN A 6 -7.51 -13.76 6.91
CA GLN A 6 -7.96 -13.19 8.19
C GLN A 6 -7.68 -14.15 9.36
N THR A 7 -7.90 -15.45 9.18
CA THR A 7 -7.59 -16.47 10.21
C THR A 7 -6.10 -16.48 10.55
N LEU A 8 -5.23 -16.43 9.54
CA LEU A 8 -3.78 -16.37 9.76
C LEU A 8 -3.38 -15.12 10.53
N LEU A 9 -3.90 -13.95 10.12
CA LEU A 9 -3.64 -12.67 10.79
C LEU A 9 -4.13 -12.67 12.24
N ASN A 10 -5.34 -13.20 12.50
CA ASN A 10 -5.89 -13.31 13.86
C ASN A 10 -5.08 -14.27 14.74
N SER A 11 -4.44 -15.29 14.17
CA SER A 11 -3.53 -16.19 14.88
C SER A 11 -2.13 -15.62 15.12
N GLY A 12 -1.91 -14.33 14.83
CA GLY A 12 -0.63 -13.65 15.01
C GLY A 12 0.44 -14.05 14.00
N LYS A 13 0.08 -14.69 12.88
CA LYS A 13 1.04 -15.04 11.82
C LYS A 13 1.43 -13.79 11.04
N HIS A 14 2.72 -13.71 10.73
CA HIS A 14 3.28 -12.74 9.82
C HIS A 14 2.99 -13.15 8.37
N VAL A 15 2.04 -12.49 7.73
CA VAL A 15 1.61 -12.82 6.36
C VAL A 15 1.99 -11.72 5.39
N ALA A 16 2.62 -12.14 4.29
CA ALA A 16 2.87 -11.31 3.11
C ALA A 16 1.84 -11.63 2.03
N VAL A 17 1.45 -10.61 1.25
CA VAL A 17 0.56 -10.76 0.09
C VAL A 17 1.30 -10.30 -1.16
N ILE A 18 1.35 -11.17 -2.16
CA ILE A 18 1.84 -10.87 -3.50
C ILE A 18 0.63 -10.98 -4.43
N ASP A 19 0.22 -9.86 -5.01
CA ASP A 19 -0.87 -9.84 -6.01
C ASP A 19 -0.26 -9.92 -7.41
N ALA A 20 -0.34 -11.12 -7.99
CA ALA A 20 0.17 -11.43 -9.32
C ALA A 20 -0.91 -11.35 -10.42
N SER A 21 -2.07 -10.75 -10.13
CA SER A 21 -3.12 -10.59 -11.15
C SER A 21 -2.60 -9.76 -12.33
N GLU A 22 -2.81 -10.26 -13.54
CA GLU A 22 -2.46 -9.56 -14.79
C GLU A 22 -3.62 -8.67 -15.27
N ASP A 23 -4.86 -9.11 -15.04
CA ASP A 23 -6.06 -8.40 -15.47
C ASP A 23 -6.40 -7.22 -14.55
N TYR A 24 -6.55 -6.04 -15.14
CA TYR A 24 -7.00 -4.81 -14.50
C TYR A 24 -8.54 -4.74 -14.32
N GLU A 25 -9.25 -5.80 -14.72
CA GLU A 25 -10.68 -5.97 -14.46
C GLU A 25 -10.90 -6.44 -13.01
N SER A 26 -11.69 -5.66 -12.27
CA SER A 26 -11.77 -5.67 -10.80
C SER A 26 -12.02 -7.02 -10.10
N SER A 27 -12.57 -8.02 -10.79
CA SER A 27 -12.92 -9.31 -10.20
C SER A 27 -11.74 -10.27 -9.97
N GLN A 28 -10.57 -10.02 -10.57
CA GLN A 28 -9.38 -10.87 -10.38
C GLN A 28 -8.34 -10.29 -9.43
N MET A 29 -8.39 -8.99 -9.15
CA MET A 29 -7.46 -8.34 -8.23
C MET A 29 -7.71 -8.81 -6.79
N LEU A 30 -6.64 -9.11 -6.07
CA LEU A 30 -6.74 -9.66 -4.73
C LEU A 30 -7.16 -8.59 -3.72
N LEU A 31 -6.62 -7.38 -3.82
CA LEU A 31 -6.86 -6.34 -2.82
C LEU A 31 -8.35 -5.92 -2.71
N PRO A 32 -9.12 -5.71 -3.81
CA PRO A 32 -10.56 -5.47 -3.71
C PRO A 32 -11.31 -6.57 -2.96
N VAL A 33 -10.95 -7.84 -3.19
CA VAL A 33 -11.56 -8.98 -2.48
C VAL A 33 -11.23 -8.92 -0.98
N LEU A 34 -10.01 -8.55 -0.60
CA LEU A 34 -9.62 -8.39 0.81
C LEU A 34 -10.39 -7.25 1.47
N LEU A 35 -10.49 -6.10 0.81
CA LEU A 35 -11.20 -4.91 1.30
C LEU A 35 -12.70 -5.19 1.47
N ALA A 36 -13.35 -5.80 0.47
CA ALA A 36 -14.77 -6.15 0.51
C ALA A 36 -15.13 -7.15 1.63
N ASN A 37 -14.14 -7.94 2.07
CA ASN A 37 -14.30 -8.89 3.18
C ASN A 37 -13.78 -8.36 4.52
N ASN A 38 -13.49 -7.05 4.61
CA ASN A 38 -12.96 -6.39 5.81
C ASN A 38 -11.72 -7.08 6.38
N VAL A 39 -10.86 -7.61 5.51
CA VAL A 39 -9.61 -8.20 5.97
C VAL A 39 -8.75 -7.11 6.58
N THR A 40 -8.17 -7.34 7.76
CA THR A 40 -7.34 -6.37 8.49
C THR A 40 -5.96 -6.24 7.83
N ILE A 41 -5.91 -5.66 6.63
CA ILE A 41 -4.70 -5.62 5.80
C ILE A 41 -3.61 -4.71 6.39
N ASN A 42 -3.94 -3.86 7.37
CA ASN A 42 -2.95 -3.13 8.16
C ASN A 42 -2.08 -4.02 9.07
N LYS A 43 -2.42 -5.31 9.23
CA LYS A 43 -1.60 -6.32 9.94
C LYS A 43 -0.72 -7.15 9.01
N LEU A 44 -0.76 -6.89 7.70
CA LEU A 44 0.15 -7.55 6.77
C LEU A 44 1.60 -7.16 7.08
N VAL A 45 2.51 -8.11 6.90
CA VAL A 45 3.94 -7.81 6.94
C VAL A 45 4.36 -7.10 5.67
N SER A 46 3.83 -7.50 4.52
CA SER A 46 4.05 -6.81 3.26
C SER A 46 2.89 -7.03 2.29
N TYR A 47 2.75 -6.07 1.39
CA TYR A 47 1.92 -6.16 0.20
C TYR A 47 2.80 -5.76 -0.99
N SER A 48 2.74 -6.48 -2.10
CA SER A 48 3.30 -6.00 -3.35
C SER A 48 2.56 -6.55 -4.56
N ALA A 49 2.48 -5.72 -5.59
CA ALA A 49 1.81 -6.03 -6.86
C ALA A 49 2.53 -5.37 -8.04
N TRP A 50 3.82 -5.05 -7.87
CA TRP A 50 4.60 -4.30 -8.85
C TRP A 50 4.76 -5.11 -10.14
N ASN A 51 4.40 -4.51 -11.29
CA ASN A 51 4.41 -4.93 -12.70
C ASN A 51 4.71 -6.40 -13.11
N THR A 52 5.68 -7.09 -12.51
CA THR A 52 6.03 -8.49 -12.78
C THR A 52 6.09 -9.29 -11.48
N PHE A 53 5.79 -10.59 -11.54
CA PHE A 53 5.85 -11.44 -10.36
C PHE A 53 7.21 -11.41 -9.64
N GLY A 54 8.32 -11.42 -10.37
CA GLY A 54 9.66 -11.39 -9.78
C GLY A 54 9.92 -10.13 -8.95
N ASN A 55 9.48 -8.99 -9.47
CA ASN A 55 9.55 -7.70 -8.77
C ASN A 55 8.67 -7.70 -7.52
N ALA A 56 7.40 -8.08 -7.65
CA ALA A 56 6.47 -8.10 -6.53
C ALA A 56 6.93 -9.08 -5.42
N ALA A 57 7.36 -10.29 -5.81
CA ALA A 57 7.85 -11.29 -4.87
C ALA A 57 9.14 -10.85 -4.19
N GLY A 58 10.10 -10.31 -4.94
CA GLY A 58 11.36 -9.78 -4.40
C GLY A 58 11.13 -8.70 -3.34
N THR A 59 10.28 -7.72 -3.65
CA THR A 59 9.90 -6.64 -2.72
C THR A 59 9.21 -7.19 -1.47
N ALA A 60 8.18 -8.02 -1.64
CA ALA A 60 7.43 -8.58 -0.51
C ALA A 60 8.31 -9.45 0.41
N MET A 61 9.21 -10.26 -0.16
CA MET A 61 10.16 -11.08 0.59
C MET A 61 11.20 -10.25 1.31
N ALA A 62 11.80 -9.25 0.66
CA ALA A 62 12.81 -8.39 1.27
C ALA A 62 12.24 -7.63 2.48
N GLN A 63 11.08 -6.98 2.31
CA GLN A 63 10.38 -6.32 3.41
C GLN A 63 10.08 -7.30 4.56
N SER A 64 9.56 -8.49 4.24
CA SER A 64 9.23 -9.51 5.24
C SER A 64 10.44 -9.99 6.01
N ALA A 65 11.57 -10.23 5.33
CA ALA A 65 12.81 -10.66 5.94
C ALA A 65 13.37 -9.59 6.88
N ILE A 66 13.35 -8.31 6.46
CA ILE A 66 13.79 -7.19 7.28
C ILE A 66 12.91 -7.08 8.53
N PHE A 67 11.58 -7.02 8.36
CA PHE A 67 10.64 -6.86 9.48
C PHE A 67 10.75 -8.01 10.48
N THR A 68 10.66 -9.26 10.01
CA THR A 68 10.71 -10.44 10.90
C THR A 68 12.10 -10.66 11.51
N GLY A 69 13.16 -10.26 10.82
CA GLY A 69 14.53 -10.27 11.35
C GLY A 69 14.71 -9.26 12.48
N GLN A 70 14.21 -8.04 12.32
CA GLN A 70 14.25 -7.00 13.36
C GLN A 70 13.37 -7.35 14.56
N LEU A 71 12.20 -7.94 14.33
CA LEU A 71 11.29 -8.38 15.40
C LEU A 71 11.95 -9.34 16.40
N LYS A 72 12.91 -10.15 15.95
CA LYS A 72 13.67 -11.09 16.80
C LYS A 72 14.81 -10.43 17.58
N ARG A 73 15.24 -9.23 17.18
CA ARG A 73 16.45 -8.57 17.68
C ARG A 73 16.15 -7.36 18.54
N LEU A 74 15.09 -6.62 18.23
CA LEU A 74 14.77 -5.38 18.91
C LEU A 74 14.13 -5.63 20.29
N PRO A 75 14.48 -4.81 21.30
CA PRO A 75 13.77 -4.75 22.56
C PRO A 75 12.27 -4.46 22.39
N LYS A 76 11.43 -4.98 23.29
CA LYS A 76 9.96 -4.85 23.23
C LYS A 76 9.48 -3.39 23.08
N HIS A 77 10.11 -2.44 23.77
CA HIS A 77 9.73 -1.03 23.72
C HIS A 77 9.96 -0.37 22.34
N LEU A 78 10.75 -0.97 21.45
CA LEU A 78 10.96 -0.49 20.08
C LEU A 78 10.02 -1.14 19.06
N LEU A 79 9.24 -2.15 19.45
CA LEU A 79 8.35 -2.86 18.53
C LEU A 79 7.24 -1.96 17.97
N PRO A 80 6.59 -1.04 18.73
CA PRO A 80 5.60 -0.14 18.15
C PRO A 80 6.16 0.65 16.95
N ALA A 81 7.39 1.16 17.07
CA ALA A 81 8.07 1.90 16.00
C ALA A 81 8.40 0.99 14.81
N LEU A 82 8.84 -0.25 15.04
CA LEU A 82 9.08 -1.23 13.98
C LEU A 82 7.79 -1.51 13.17
N TYR A 83 6.68 -1.77 13.86
CA TYR A 83 5.39 -2.02 13.21
C TYR A 83 4.90 -0.78 12.46
N ALA A 84 5.04 0.42 13.01
CA ALA A 84 4.66 1.66 12.35
C ALA A 84 5.48 1.91 11.07
N GLN A 85 6.80 1.71 11.10
CA GLN A 85 7.65 1.83 9.91
C GLN A 85 7.31 0.80 8.84
N ASN A 86 7.06 -0.46 9.25
CA ASN A 86 6.65 -1.51 8.32
C ASN A 86 5.29 -1.21 7.67
N LEU A 87 4.33 -0.70 8.46
CA LEU A 87 3.05 -0.28 7.93
C LEU A 87 3.19 0.91 6.97
N ASN A 88 4.03 1.90 7.27
CA ASN A 88 4.27 3.03 6.38
C ASN A 88 4.79 2.58 5.00
N PHE A 89 5.72 1.61 4.98
CA PHE A 89 6.21 1.04 3.73
C PHE A 89 5.13 0.21 3.01
N THR A 90 4.33 -0.55 3.74
CA THR A 90 3.19 -1.30 3.18
C THR A 90 2.16 -0.35 2.56
N VAL A 91 1.87 0.78 3.20
CA VAL A 91 1.00 1.84 2.65
C VAL A 91 1.58 2.40 1.35
N ALA A 92 2.89 2.63 1.29
CA ALA A 92 3.53 3.05 0.05
C ALA A 92 3.31 2.03 -1.07
N ARG A 93 3.39 0.72 -0.79
CA ARG A 93 3.10 -0.33 -1.80
C ARG A 93 1.62 -0.42 -2.18
N LEU A 94 0.69 -0.18 -1.25
CA LEU A 94 -0.74 -0.14 -1.57
C LEU A 94 -1.09 1.05 -2.48
N LEU A 95 -0.46 2.20 -2.27
CA LEU A 95 -0.67 3.38 -3.10
C LEU A 95 0.05 3.29 -4.45
N ASP A 96 1.26 2.75 -4.49
CA ASP A 96 2.05 2.61 -5.72
C ASP A 96 1.60 1.38 -6.53
N ASP A 97 1.82 0.17 -6.01
CA ASP A 97 1.61 -1.08 -6.75
C ASP A 97 0.13 -1.36 -7.04
N TYR A 98 -0.79 -0.98 -6.16
CA TYR A 98 -2.23 -1.17 -6.39
C TYR A 98 -2.89 0.07 -6.97
N SER A 99 -2.88 1.17 -6.21
CA SER A 99 -3.68 2.33 -6.59
C SER A 99 -3.16 2.94 -7.89
N TYR A 100 -1.86 3.21 -7.99
CA TYR A 100 -1.28 3.77 -9.20
C TYR A 100 -1.18 2.74 -10.33
N GLN A 101 -0.40 1.67 -10.12
CA GLN A 101 -0.06 0.73 -11.20
C GLN A 101 -1.27 -0.08 -11.70
N LYS A 102 -2.19 -0.50 -10.82
CA LYS A 102 -3.36 -1.30 -11.22
C LYS A 102 -4.59 -0.49 -11.57
N LEU A 103 -4.94 0.52 -10.77
CA LEU A 103 -6.20 1.25 -10.99
C LEU A 103 -6.06 2.42 -11.96
N LEU A 104 -4.97 3.19 -11.89
CA LEU A 104 -4.84 4.45 -12.61
C LEU A 104 -4.04 4.33 -13.91
N HIS A 105 -2.90 3.62 -13.90
CA HIS A 105 -1.90 3.68 -14.97
C HIS A 105 -2.49 3.42 -16.37
N HIS A 106 -3.26 2.34 -16.54
CA HIS A 106 -3.89 2.03 -17.83
C HIS A 106 -4.90 3.10 -18.28
N ARG A 107 -5.70 3.63 -17.34
CA ARG A 107 -6.70 4.67 -17.62
C ARG A 107 -6.02 5.97 -18.01
N LEU A 108 -4.97 6.36 -17.29
CA LEU A 108 -4.18 7.56 -17.58
C LEU A 108 -3.46 7.44 -18.92
N SER A 109 -2.90 6.26 -19.22
CA SER A 109 -2.31 5.94 -20.53
C SER A 109 -3.33 6.18 -21.66
N THR A 110 -4.54 5.63 -21.52
CA THR A 110 -5.63 5.83 -22.49
C THR A 110 -6.00 7.31 -22.66
N ILE A 111 -6.13 8.04 -21.55
CA ILE A 111 -6.44 9.49 -21.52
C ILE A 111 -5.38 10.31 -22.28
N LEU A 112 -4.11 9.97 -22.12
CA LEU A 112 -2.98 10.64 -22.77
C LEU A 112 -2.93 10.31 -24.27
N THR A 113 -3.07 9.03 -24.63
CA THR A 113 -3.10 8.58 -26.03
C THR A 113 -4.24 9.21 -26.81
N LEU A 114 -5.45 9.29 -26.23
CA LEU A 114 -6.60 9.97 -26.86
C LEU A 114 -6.37 11.48 -27.06
N ARG A 115 -5.44 12.08 -26.30
CA ARG A 115 -4.99 13.47 -26.44
C ARG A 115 -3.76 13.62 -27.33
N GLY A 116 -3.39 12.57 -28.06
CA GLY A 116 -2.26 12.57 -28.99
C GLY A 116 -0.89 12.61 -28.30
N GLN A 117 -0.81 12.17 -27.05
CA GLN A 117 0.46 12.09 -26.31
C GLN A 117 0.94 10.65 -26.19
N ASP A 118 2.26 10.48 -26.23
CA ASP A 118 2.92 9.22 -25.89
C ASP A 118 3.11 9.12 -24.36
N PRO A 119 2.46 8.17 -23.67
CA PRO A 119 2.63 7.97 -22.22
C PRO A 119 4.08 7.68 -21.80
N ALA A 120 4.93 7.22 -22.72
CA ALA A 120 6.34 6.96 -22.50
C ALA A 120 7.25 8.19 -22.76
N ASN A 121 6.71 9.27 -23.33
CA ASN A 121 7.46 10.49 -23.64
C ASN A 121 6.55 11.73 -23.68
N LEU A 122 6.26 12.27 -22.50
CA LEU A 122 5.44 13.46 -22.32
C LEU A 122 6.26 14.74 -22.52
N ASN A 123 5.64 15.76 -23.10
CA ASN A 123 6.14 17.13 -22.94
C ASN A 123 5.82 17.67 -21.54
N ASP A 124 6.44 18.79 -21.17
CA ASP A 124 6.32 19.37 -19.83
C ASP A 124 4.86 19.69 -19.44
N GLY A 125 4.06 20.21 -20.37
CA GLY A 125 2.65 20.53 -20.12
C GLY A 125 1.83 19.29 -19.77
N TYR A 126 2.04 18.19 -20.50
CA TYR A 126 1.35 16.93 -20.24
C TYR A 126 1.91 16.14 -19.06
N LYS A 127 3.19 16.34 -18.72
CA LYS A 127 3.76 15.84 -17.46
C LYS A 127 3.04 16.48 -16.27
N THR A 128 2.93 17.81 -16.23
CA THR A 128 2.19 18.50 -15.16
C THR A 128 0.72 18.10 -15.13
N PHE A 129 0.08 17.95 -16.28
CA PHE A 129 -1.29 17.44 -16.37
C PHE A 129 -1.44 16.04 -15.75
N ALA A 130 -0.53 15.12 -16.08
CA ALA A 130 -0.52 13.77 -15.51
C ALA A 130 -0.26 13.79 -14.00
N GLU A 131 0.71 14.58 -13.52
CA GLU A 131 1.02 14.73 -12.10
C GLU A 131 -0.20 15.20 -11.29
N ASN A 132 -0.96 16.19 -11.79
CA ASN A 132 -2.16 16.67 -11.13
C ASN A 132 -3.26 15.57 -11.01
N ILE A 133 -3.41 14.73 -12.04
CA ILE A 133 -4.36 13.61 -12.01
C ILE A 133 -3.91 12.56 -10.98
N ILE A 134 -2.62 12.22 -10.99
CA ILE A 134 -2.03 11.23 -10.08
C ILE A 134 -2.16 11.69 -8.64
N GLU A 135 -1.83 12.95 -8.34
CA GLU A 135 -1.93 13.51 -7.00
C GLU A 135 -3.37 13.47 -6.47
N GLY A 136 -4.33 13.94 -7.28
CA GLY A 136 -5.74 13.89 -6.91
C GLY A 136 -6.27 12.48 -6.70
N PHE A 137 -5.85 11.52 -7.53
CA PHE A 137 -6.23 10.11 -7.40
C PHE A 137 -5.66 9.50 -6.11
N ILE A 138 -4.35 9.65 -5.86
CA ILE A 138 -3.68 9.10 -4.68
C ILE A 138 -4.18 9.75 -3.39
N TYR A 139 -4.54 11.04 -3.43
CA TYR A 139 -5.19 11.71 -2.31
C TYR A 139 -6.52 11.05 -1.93
N ASN A 140 -7.32 10.64 -2.91
CA ASN A 140 -8.59 9.95 -2.64
C ASN A 140 -8.35 8.53 -2.14
N GLU A 141 -7.44 7.78 -2.76
CA GLU A 141 -7.16 6.40 -2.39
C GLU A 141 -6.57 6.29 -0.98
N LYS A 142 -5.63 7.16 -0.58
CA LYS A 142 -5.09 7.14 0.79
C LYS A 142 -6.18 7.41 1.84
N ARG A 143 -7.14 8.30 1.55
CA ARG A 143 -8.26 8.58 2.45
C ARG A 143 -9.20 7.40 2.53
N SER A 144 -9.54 6.81 1.38
CA SER A 144 -10.38 5.62 1.30
C SER A 144 -9.78 4.49 2.13
N LEU A 145 -8.51 4.13 1.89
CA LEU A 145 -7.81 3.08 2.62
C LEU A 145 -7.76 3.35 4.14
N LEU A 146 -7.46 4.58 4.55
CA LEU A 146 -7.41 4.95 5.97
C LEU A 146 -8.75 4.74 6.67
N TYR A 147 -9.82 5.29 6.11
CA TYR A 147 -11.12 5.36 6.80
C TYR A 147 -12.02 4.14 6.58
N THR A 148 -11.72 3.29 5.60
CA THR A 148 -12.52 2.09 5.31
C THR A 148 -11.84 0.79 5.74
N ASN A 149 -10.54 0.82 6.08
CA ASN A 149 -9.84 -0.39 6.51
C ASN A 149 -8.68 -0.12 7.47
N LEU A 150 -7.64 0.61 7.04
CA LEU A 150 -6.34 0.62 7.72
C LEU A 150 -6.36 1.30 9.10
N GLY A 151 -7.23 2.28 9.30
CA GLY A 151 -7.39 3.00 10.57
C GLY A 151 -8.49 2.41 11.47
N LEU A 152 -9.24 1.41 11.01
CA LEU A 152 -10.39 0.87 11.75
C LEU A 152 -10.00 -0.09 12.87
N THR A 153 -8.86 -0.76 12.74
CA THR A 153 -8.34 -1.73 13.71
C THR A 153 -6.92 -1.37 14.10
N PRO A 154 -6.43 -1.79 15.28
CA PRO A 154 -5.04 -1.55 15.63
C PRO A 154 -4.14 -2.39 14.72
N PHE A 155 -3.07 -1.78 14.21
CA PHE A 155 -2.05 -2.47 13.42
C PHE A 155 -1.08 -3.25 14.31
N TYR A 156 -0.97 -2.86 15.58
CA TYR A 156 -0.15 -3.51 16.60
C TYR A 156 -0.78 -3.35 17.98
N SER A 157 -0.54 -4.32 18.86
CA SER A 157 -0.84 -4.22 20.29
C SER A 157 0.27 -4.91 21.08
N ASP A 158 0.67 -4.31 22.19
CA ASP A 158 1.65 -4.89 23.12
C ASP A 158 0.99 -5.53 24.36
N GLY A 159 -0.34 -5.62 24.36
CA GLY A 159 -1.16 -6.10 25.47
C GLY A 159 -1.64 -5.00 26.42
N THR A 160 -0.94 -3.86 26.50
CA THR A 160 -1.36 -2.70 27.30
C THR A 160 -1.97 -1.62 26.43
N ASP A 161 -1.32 -1.36 25.30
CA ASP A 161 -1.66 -0.34 24.34
C ASP A 161 -2.01 -0.95 22.98
N GLU A 162 -2.94 -0.29 22.30
CA GLU A 162 -3.35 -0.54 20.93
C GLU A 162 -2.93 0.64 20.04
N TYR A 163 -2.23 0.34 18.96
CA TYR A 163 -1.66 1.34 18.05
C TYR A 163 -2.46 1.37 16.75
N TYR A 164 -2.99 2.54 16.42
CA TYR A 164 -3.88 2.78 15.28
C TYR A 164 -3.21 3.70 14.27
N LEU A 165 -3.43 3.43 12.98
CA LEU A 165 -3.08 4.36 11.91
C LEU A 165 -4.11 5.48 11.89
N THR A 166 -3.69 6.73 12.07
CA THR A 166 -4.59 7.90 12.17
C THR A 166 -4.45 8.88 11.02
N GLY A 167 -3.35 8.81 10.27
CA GLY A 167 -3.10 9.68 9.13
C GLY A 167 -2.17 9.05 8.11
N ILE A 168 -2.37 9.40 6.84
CA ILE A 168 -1.48 9.03 5.74
C ILE A 168 -1.19 10.32 4.98
N ASN A 169 0.04 10.79 5.03
CA ASN A 169 0.57 11.82 4.15
C ASN A 169 1.27 11.14 2.99
N ALA A 170 0.97 11.56 1.76
CA ALA A 170 1.48 10.97 0.54
C ALA A 170 1.75 12.08 -0.47
N GLU A 171 2.96 12.12 -1.01
CA GLU A 171 3.38 13.06 -2.04
C GLU A 171 3.82 12.27 -3.28
N THR A 172 3.37 12.71 -4.44
CA THR A 172 3.64 12.04 -5.72
C THR A 172 4.25 12.99 -6.72
N LYS A 173 5.18 12.49 -7.53
CA LYS A 173 5.63 13.16 -8.75
C LYS A 173 6.06 12.14 -9.79
N LEU A 174 6.13 12.56 -11.05
CA LEU A 174 6.74 11.78 -12.11
C LEU A 174 8.25 12.04 -12.09
N PRO A 175 9.10 11.03 -11.82
CA PRO A 175 10.55 11.19 -11.82
C PRO A 175 11.12 11.42 -13.22
N TRP A 176 10.36 11.06 -14.24
CA TRP A 176 10.72 11.15 -15.65
C TRP A 176 9.55 11.73 -16.45
N ASN A 177 9.79 12.09 -17.71
CA ASN A 177 8.75 12.53 -18.64
C ASN A 177 7.89 11.35 -19.17
N ARG A 178 7.46 10.45 -18.28
CA ARG A 178 6.65 9.26 -18.60
C ARG A 178 5.86 8.82 -17.38
N ILE A 179 4.75 8.10 -17.60
CA ILE A 179 3.89 7.59 -16.52
C ILE A 179 4.19 6.16 -16.09
N PHE A 180 5.33 5.57 -16.47
CA PHE A 180 5.60 4.17 -16.11
C PHE A 180 5.69 3.94 -14.59
N GLU A 181 6.22 4.92 -13.85
CA GLU A 181 6.40 4.85 -12.40
C GLU A 181 6.24 6.24 -11.78
N ILE A 182 5.93 6.28 -10.48
CA ILE A 182 5.87 7.51 -9.69
C ILE A 182 6.94 7.47 -8.62
N GLU A 183 7.47 8.64 -8.26
CA GLU A 183 8.12 8.79 -6.96
C GLU A 183 7.02 9.07 -5.94
N LEU A 184 6.87 8.16 -4.97
CA LEU A 184 5.89 8.26 -3.88
C LEU A 184 6.64 8.36 -2.55
N LYS A 185 6.37 9.43 -1.79
CA LYS A 185 6.82 9.55 -0.39
C LYS A 185 5.62 9.42 0.53
N THR A 186 5.71 8.51 1.50
CA THR A 186 4.66 8.34 2.52
C THR A 186 5.18 8.62 3.92
N ASN A 187 4.36 9.29 4.71
CA ASN A 187 4.55 9.46 6.14
C ASN A 187 3.22 9.17 6.86
N CYS A 188 3.20 8.09 7.64
CA CYS A 188 2.04 7.66 8.40
C CYS A 188 2.07 8.23 9.83
N GLU A 189 0.91 8.70 10.28
CA GLU A 189 0.68 9.13 11.65
C GLU A 189 -0.03 8.03 12.42
N TYR A 190 0.27 7.90 13.70
CA TYR A 190 -0.32 6.86 14.55
C TYR A 190 -0.74 7.40 15.92
N GLY A 191 -1.84 6.84 16.42
CA GLY A 191 -2.39 7.12 17.74
C GLY A 191 -2.37 5.88 18.63
N ILE A 192 -2.48 6.11 19.93
CA ILE A 192 -2.45 5.05 20.96
C ILE A 192 -3.75 5.09 21.74
N LYS A 193 -4.34 3.93 21.99
CA LYS A 193 -5.46 3.73 22.93
C LYS A 193 -5.07 2.63 23.93
N LYS A 194 -5.52 2.74 25.17
CA LYS A 194 -5.36 1.63 26.12
C LYS A 194 -6.22 0.45 25.70
N SER A 195 -5.67 -0.75 25.77
CA SER A 195 -6.43 -1.99 25.58
C SER A 195 -7.57 -2.05 26.60
N ALA A 196 -8.78 -2.39 26.15
CA ALA A 196 -9.83 -2.80 27.06
C ALA A 196 -9.42 -4.15 27.64
N GLY A 197 -9.07 -4.17 28.93
CA GLY A 197 -8.66 -5.38 29.66
C GLY A 197 -9.74 -6.44 29.71
#